data_AF-A0A0K0D176-F1
#
_entry.id   AF-A0A0K0D176-F1
#
_cell.length_a   1.000
_cell.length_b   1.000
_cell.length_c   1.000
_cell.angle_alpha   90.00
_cell.angle_beta   90.00
_cell.angle_gamma   90.00
#
_symmetry.space_group_name_H-M   'P 1'
#
loop_
_entity.id
_entity.type
_entity.pdbx_description
1 polymer ?
#
loop_
_entity_poly.entity_id
_entity_poly.type
_entity_poly.pdbx_seq_one_letter_code
_entity_poly.pdbx_strand_id
1 'polypeptide(L)'
;MKSKFHLILIPLYFLVANTCIWLAADNLIISEELVHKYKEYLDLAASFPFSFPKPLQWKCEIGWTRYTHSGDVEQVEYPKEDVFFFDVETCVQDGQLPTLAVALSAEAWYCWCSDRLVNHTHVPVVTRLEHMIPLGGMEKPRLVIGHNVGYDRARAREPYERRKSAIRFMDTMSMAIPMFGMADHQVVTYESDDSDFTLRNNDRTSEETKEAGARVLIEAARKVLDDLKPDENDGVKPDAWFFDVDWSFKNGSEYPE
;
A
#
# COMPACT_ATOMS: atom_id res chain seq x y z
N MET A 1 -19.25 5.32 -83.00
CA MET A 1 -18.49 6.43 -82.40
C MET A 1 -17.52 5.83 -81.39
N LYS A 2 -16.22 6.09 -81.56
CA LYS A 2 -15.14 5.58 -80.71
C LYS A 2 -15.24 6.21 -79.31
N SER A 3 -15.02 5.44 -78.25
CA SER A 3 -14.32 5.94 -77.07
C SER A 3 -13.57 4.78 -76.41
N LYS A 4 -12.24 4.78 -76.60
CA LYS A 4 -11.30 3.98 -75.82
C LYS A 4 -11.06 4.73 -74.51
N PHE A 5 -11.47 4.20 -73.37
CA PHE A 5 -10.89 4.60 -72.09
C PHE A 5 -9.68 3.71 -71.82
N HIS A 6 -8.49 4.29 -71.95
CA HIS A 6 -7.26 3.69 -71.45
C HIS A 6 -7.23 3.88 -69.93
N LEU A 7 -7.46 2.79 -69.17
CA LEU A 7 -7.06 2.75 -67.77
C LEU A 7 -5.55 2.47 -67.76
N ILE A 8 -4.76 3.50 -67.48
CA ILE A 8 -3.34 3.34 -67.16
C ILE A 8 -3.29 2.80 -65.73
N LEU A 9 -3.11 1.48 -65.57
CA LEU A 9 -2.72 0.88 -64.30
C LEU A 9 -1.22 1.17 -64.12
N ILE A 10 -0.90 2.15 -63.28
CA ILE A 10 0.45 2.32 -62.73
C ILE A 10 0.51 1.38 -61.51
N PRO A 11 1.32 0.31 -61.52
CA PRO A 11 1.53 -0.46 -60.31
C PRO A 11 2.41 0.34 -59.35
N LEU A 12 1.82 0.82 -58.26
CA LEU A 12 2.54 1.41 -57.15
C LEU A 12 3.18 0.26 -56.36
N TYR A 13 4.42 -0.12 -56.73
CA TYR A 13 5.21 -1.06 -55.94
C TYR A 13 5.68 -0.34 -54.66
N PHE A 14 4.90 -0.47 -53.58
CA PHE A 14 5.38 -0.15 -52.24
C PHE A 14 6.28 -1.30 -51.76
N LEU A 15 7.59 -1.10 -51.83
CA LEU A 15 8.59 -2.04 -51.33
C LEU A 15 8.74 -1.89 -49.80
N VAL A 16 7.71 -2.30 -49.04
CA VAL A 16 7.71 -2.31 -47.55
C VAL A 16 8.13 -3.69 -47.04
N ALA A 17 9.32 -4.14 -47.41
CA ALA A 17 9.87 -5.40 -46.87
C ALA A 17 11.13 -5.15 -46.04
N ASN A 18 11.97 -4.19 -46.45
CA ASN A 18 13.20 -3.85 -45.73
C ASN A 18 13.06 -2.69 -44.74
N THR A 19 11.89 -2.08 -44.57
CA THR A 19 11.69 -1.00 -43.59
C THR A 19 11.18 -1.50 -42.24
N CYS A 20 10.43 -2.62 -42.19
CA CYS A 20 9.86 -3.12 -40.93
C CYS A 20 10.92 -3.61 -39.92
N ILE A 21 12.01 -4.21 -40.39
CA ILE A 21 13.07 -4.72 -39.50
C ILE A 21 13.88 -3.57 -38.91
N TRP A 22 14.21 -2.55 -39.72
CA TRP A 22 14.93 -1.35 -39.26
C TRP A 22 14.05 -0.50 -38.36
N LEU A 23 12.76 -0.30 -38.69
CA LEU A 23 11.80 0.37 -37.81
C LEU A 23 11.60 -0.36 -36.48
N ALA A 24 11.60 -1.70 -36.47
CA ALA A 24 11.49 -2.46 -35.23
C ALA A 24 12.75 -2.32 -34.36
N ALA A 25 13.94 -2.34 -34.96
CA ALA A 25 15.20 -2.09 -34.27
C ALA A 25 15.28 -0.66 -33.73
N ASP A 26 14.91 0.34 -34.53
CA ASP A 26 14.89 1.75 -34.14
C ASP A 26 13.89 2.00 -33.00
N ASN A 27 12.70 1.38 -33.05
CA ASN A 27 11.71 1.46 -31.96
C ASN A 27 12.20 0.80 -30.67
N LEU A 28 12.97 -0.28 -30.76
CA LEU A 28 13.57 -0.93 -29.60
C LEU A 28 14.63 -0.02 -28.96
N ILE A 29 15.50 0.59 -29.77
CA ILE A 29 16.52 1.55 -29.31
C ILE A 29 15.85 2.75 -28.63
N ILE A 30 14.80 3.31 -29.22
CA ILE A 30 14.04 4.43 -28.63
C ILE A 30 13.40 4.01 -27.30
N SER A 31 12.85 2.79 -27.22
CA SER A 31 12.27 2.28 -25.98
C SER A 31 13.34 2.13 -24.89
N GLU A 32 14.51 1.61 -25.24
CA GLU A 32 15.63 1.49 -24.30
C GLU A 32 16.08 2.87 -23.81
N GLU A 33 16.30 3.83 -24.70
CA GLU A 33 16.70 5.20 -24.33
C GLU A 33 15.69 5.87 -23.39
N LEU A 34 14.39 5.71 -23.65
CA LEU A 34 13.34 6.31 -22.84
C LEU A 34 13.21 5.69 -21.44
N VAL A 35 13.51 4.39 -21.31
CA VAL A 35 13.30 3.62 -20.08
C VAL A 35 14.59 3.46 -19.28
N HIS A 36 15.76 3.59 -19.89
CA HIS A 36 17.08 3.30 -19.31
C HIS A 36 17.24 3.87 -17.90
N LYS A 37 17.01 5.17 -17.73
CA LYS A 37 17.14 5.84 -16.44
C LYS A 37 16.11 5.38 -15.40
N TYR A 38 14.90 5.03 -15.81
CA TYR A 38 13.88 4.51 -14.89
C TYR A 38 14.15 3.05 -14.51
N LYS A 39 14.85 2.29 -15.36
CA LYS A 39 15.33 0.96 -15.02
C LYS A 39 16.40 1.03 -13.93
N GLU A 40 17.38 1.93 -14.04
CA GLU A 40 18.35 2.18 -12.97
C GLU A 40 17.67 2.53 -11.65
N TYR A 41 16.59 3.30 -11.70
CA TYR A 41 15.77 3.63 -10.55
C TYR A 41 15.03 2.43 -9.96
N LEU A 42 14.52 1.52 -10.79
CA LEU A 42 13.93 0.25 -10.31
C LEU A 42 14.98 -0.65 -9.67
N ASP A 43 16.16 -0.77 -10.28
CA ASP A 43 17.28 -1.54 -9.72
C ASP A 43 17.73 -0.95 -8.37
N LEU A 44 17.76 0.38 -8.26
CA LEU A 44 18.02 1.07 -7.00
C LEU A 44 16.93 0.77 -5.96
N ALA A 45 15.65 0.86 -6.31
CA ALA A 45 14.55 0.53 -5.40
C ALA A 45 14.59 -0.93 -4.94
N ALA A 46 14.96 -1.86 -5.82
CA ALA A 46 15.11 -3.27 -5.48
C ALA A 46 16.25 -3.54 -4.49
N SER A 47 17.24 -2.63 -4.40
CA SER A 47 18.34 -2.71 -3.45
C SER A 47 18.01 -2.14 -2.06
N PHE A 48 16.83 -1.55 -1.88
CA PHE A 48 16.43 -0.99 -0.60
C PHE A 48 16.29 -2.08 0.47
N PRO A 49 16.59 -1.77 1.75
CA PRO A 49 16.33 -2.69 2.83
C PRO A 49 14.83 -2.96 3.00
N PHE A 50 14.48 -4.16 3.44
CA PHE A 50 13.08 -4.54 3.71
C PHE A 50 12.44 -3.76 4.86
N SER A 51 13.26 -3.15 5.72
CA SER A 51 12.79 -2.39 6.88
C SER A 51 13.60 -1.11 7.01
N PHE A 52 12.88 -0.02 7.28
CA PHE A 52 13.44 1.30 7.55
C PHE A 52 13.04 1.75 8.95
N PRO A 53 13.91 2.48 9.67
CA PRO A 53 13.55 3.05 10.96
C PRO A 53 12.39 4.02 10.76
N LYS A 54 11.30 3.82 11.50
CA LYS A 54 10.16 4.74 11.48
C LYS A 54 10.43 5.92 12.43
N PRO A 55 10.04 7.15 12.08
CA PRO A 55 10.16 8.27 13.00
C PRO A 55 9.29 8.01 14.24
N LEU A 56 9.84 8.38 15.41
CA LEU A 56 9.15 8.20 16.70
C LEU A 56 7.90 9.07 16.82
N GLN A 57 7.94 10.25 16.18
CA GLN A 57 6.84 11.20 16.19
C GLN A 57 6.66 11.81 14.80
N TRP A 58 5.43 11.74 14.31
CA TRP A 58 5.01 12.42 13.10
C TRP A 58 4.44 13.80 13.45
N LYS A 59 4.87 14.81 12.71
CA LYS A 59 4.31 16.16 12.77
C LYS A 59 3.11 16.27 11.85
N CYS A 60 2.05 16.89 12.35
CA CYS A 60 0.87 17.28 11.58
C CYS A 60 1.07 18.74 11.13
N GLU A 61 1.91 18.93 10.10
CA GLU A 61 2.23 20.24 9.52
C GLU A 61 1.85 20.23 8.03
N ILE A 62 1.37 21.37 7.52
CA ILE A 62 0.86 21.49 6.15
C ILE A 62 2.02 21.30 5.16
N GLY A 63 1.79 20.50 4.12
CA GLY A 63 2.81 20.20 3.12
C GLY A 63 3.70 19.03 3.55
N TRP A 64 4.85 18.89 2.90
CA TRP A 64 5.75 17.75 3.11
C TRP A 64 6.72 17.99 4.27
N THR A 65 6.69 17.07 5.22
CA THR A 65 7.72 16.92 6.24
C THR A 65 8.59 15.72 5.91
N ARG A 66 9.91 15.92 5.86
CA ARG A 66 10.92 14.87 5.68
C ARG A 66 11.48 14.45 7.03
N TYR A 67 11.62 13.15 7.23
CA TYR A 67 12.20 12.50 8.40
C TYR A 67 13.33 11.61 7.90
N THR A 68 14.57 12.08 8.02
CA THR A 68 15.73 11.29 7.59
C THR A 68 15.91 10.09 8.51
N HIS A 69 16.53 9.03 8.00
CA HIS A 69 16.89 7.87 8.82
C HIS A 69 17.94 8.21 9.89
N SER A 70 18.64 9.35 9.77
CA SER A 70 19.53 9.91 10.80
C SER A 70 18.78 10.59 11.96
N GLY A 71 17.49 10.88 11.81
CA GLY A 71 16.65 11.53 12.82
C GLY A 71 16.41 13.03 12.62
N ASP A 72 16.89 13.61 11.52
CA ASP A 72 16.65 15.01 11.18
C ASP A 72 15.24 15.19 10.60
N VAL A 73 14.58 16.28 10.99
CA VAL A 73 13.22 16.61 10.54
C VAL A 73 13.22 17.98 9.87
N GLU A 74 12.81 18.03 8.60
CA GLU A 74 12.77 19.28 7.82
C GLU A 74 11.48 19.40 6.99
N GLN A 75 10.99 20.63 6.81
CA GLN A 75 9.93 20.92 5.85
C GLN A 75 10.52 21.03 4.44
N VAL A 76 9.85 20.41 3.47
CA VAL A 76 10.29 20.39 2.07
C VAL A 76 9.10 20.68 1.14
N GLU A 77 9.38 21.14 -0.07
CA GLU A 77 8.31 21.36 -1.06
C GLU A 77 7.80 20.05 -1.68
N TYR A 78 8.70 19.08 -1.84
CA TYR A 78 8.44 17.75 -2.40
C TYR A 78 9.59 16.80 -2.00
N PRO A 79 9.42 15.46 -2.14
CA PRO A 79 10.48 14.49 -1.82
C PRO A 79 11.80 14.78 -2.57
N LYS A 80 12.94 14.74 -1.87
CA LYS A 80 14.24 15.16 -2.44
C LYS A 80 14.83 14.10 -3.37
N GLU A 81 14.63 12.83 -3.04
CA GLU A 81 15.13 11.69 -3.79
C GLU A 81 14.34 11.49 -5.09
N ASP A 82 14.95 10.79 -6.04
CA ASP A 82 14.36 10.56 -7.37
C ASP A 82 13.58 9.26 -7.47
N VAL A 83 13.70 8.39 -6.47
CA VAL A 83 13.00 7.10 -6.38
C VAL A 83 12.44 6.95 -4.98
N PHE A 84 11.13 6.72 -4.90
CA PHE A 84 10.45 6.54 -3.63
C PHE A 84 9.14 5.77 -3.80
N PHE A 85 8.76 5.08 -2.73
CA PHE A 85 7.43 4.51 -2.56
C PHE A 85 6.47 5.62 -2.13
N PHE A 86 5.22 5.54 -2.56
CA PHE A 86 4.23 6.59 -2.35
C PHE A 86 2.84 5.99 -2.16
N ASP A 87 2.10 6.54 -1.20
CA ASP A 87 0.75 6.13 -0.83
C ASP A 87 -0.06 7.32 -0.32
N VAL A 88 -1.37 7.35 -0.61
CA VAL A 88 -2.25 8.50 -0.34
C VAL A 88 -3.53 8.09 0.38
N GLU A 89 -3.83 8.82 1.44
CA GLU A 89 -5.07 8.71 2.20
C GLU A 89 -6.03 9.86 1.89
N THR A 90 -7.32 9.51 1.78
CA THR A 90 -8.41 10.47 1.56
C THR A 90 -9.46 10.37 2.65
N CYS A 91 -9.97 11.51 3.10
CA CYS A 91 -11.13 11.56 3.98
C CYS A 91 -12.43 11.59 3.17
N VAL A 92 -13.43 10.78 3.57
CA VAL A 92 -14.75 10.75 2.93
C VAL A 92 -15.42 12.13 2.94
N GLN A 93 -15.23 12.90 4.01
CA GLN A 93 -15.78 14.26 4.14
C GLN A 93 -15.10 15.26 3.19
N ASP A 94 -13.85 15.00 2.80
CA ASP A 94 -13.08 15.80 1.84
C ASP A 94 -13.33 15.40 0.38
N GLY A 95 -14.08 14.31 0.15
CA GLY A 95 -14.32 13.75 -1.17
C GLY A 95 -13.09 13.08 -1.75
N GLN A 96 -12.73 13.46 -2.98
CA GLN A 96 -11.62 12.83 -3.74
C GLN A 96 -10.28 13.57 -3.59
N LEU A 97 -10.23 14.65 -2.81
CA LEU A 97 -9.00 15.39 -2.59
C LEU A 97 -8.07 14.63 -1.64
N PRO A 98 -6.74 14.73 -1.81
CA PRO A 98 -5.79 14.10 -0.91
C PRO A 98 -5.85 14.75 0.48
N THR A 99 -5.90 13.93 1.52
CA THR A 99 -5.92 14.39 2.92
C THR A 99 -4.55 14.23 3.56
N LEU A 100 -3.92 13.07 3.37
CA LEU A 100 -2.58 12.74 3.85
C LEU A 100 -1.86 11.90 2.80
N ALA A 101 -0.54 11.97 2.74
CA ALA A 101 0.25 11.06 1.93
C ALA A 101 1.56 10.70 2.62
N VAL A 102 2.08 9.53 2.32
CA VAL A 102 3.37 9.06 2.83
C VAL A 102 4.27 8.76 1.65
N ALA A 103 5.55 9.09 1.78
CA ALA A 103 6.56 8.58 0.86
C ALA A 103 7.75 7.97 1.62
N LEU A 104 8.37 6.97 1.02
CA LEU A 104 9.54 6.30 1.57
C LEU A 104 10.63 6.22 0.51
N SER A 105 11.79 6.77 0.84
CA SER A 105 13.00 6.72 0.01
C SER A 105 14.12 5.99 0.74
N ALA A 106 15.25 5.78 0.05
CA ALA A 106 16.47 5.26 0.64
C ALA A 106 16.94 6.04 1.87
N GLU A 107 16.70 7.36 1.91
CA GLU A 107 17.29 8.28 2.87
C GLU A 107 16.32 8.77 3.94
N ALA A 108 15.01 8.76 3.65
CA ALA A 108 14.01 9.37 4.50
C ALA A 108 12.60 8.81 4.30
N TRP A 109 11.82 8.91 5.38
CA TRP A 109 10.36 8.92 5.36
C TRP A 109 9.84 10.34 5.10
N TYR A 110 8.67 10.42 4.53
CA TYR A 110 7.98 11.67 4.26
C TYR A 110 6.51 11.56 4.65
N CYS A 111 5.95 12.63 5.19
CA CYS A 111 4.52 12.78 5.42
C CYS A 111 4.05 14.12 4.85
N TRP A 112 3.02 14.07 4.02
CA TRP A 112 2.32 15.24 3.51
C TRP A 112 0.98 15.37 4.22
N CYS A 113 0.68 16.56 4.77
CA CYS A 113 -0.65 16.86 5.28
C CYS A 113 -1.30 17.98 4.45
N SER A 114 -2.57 17.79 4.11
CA SER A 114 -3.37 18.86 3.50
C SER A 114 -3.66 19.98 4.49
N ASP A 115 -3.84 21.20 3.98
CA ASP A 115 -4.32 22.34 4.78
C ASP A 115 -5.65 22.02 5.48
N ARG A 116 -6.53 21.26 4.83
CA ARG A 116 -7.82 20.83 5.38
C ARG A 116 -7.67 19.91 6.59
N LEU A 117 -6.67 19.03 6.59
CA LEU A 117 -6.41 18.16 7.72
C LEU A 117 -5.91 18.93 8.95
N VAL A 118 -5.01 19.89 8.73
CA VAL A 118 -4.32 20.62 9.82
C VAL A 118 -5.18 21.77 10.36
N ASN A 119 -5.79 22.55 9.47
CA ASN A 119 -6.52 23.78 9.82
C ASN A 119 -8.04 23.62 9.76
N HIS A 120 -8.56 22.44 9.40
CA HIS A 120 -10.00 22.18 9.24
C HIS A 120 -10.70 23.15 8.26
N THR A 121 -10.00 23.54 7.20
CA THR A 121 -10.56 24.40 6.16
C THR A 121 -11.63 23.66 5.35
N HIS A 122 -12.62 24.41 4.83
CA HIS A 122 -13.71 23.83 4.05
C HIS A 122 -13.22 23.22 2.74
N VAL A 123 -13.90 22.16 2.30
CA VAL A 123 -13.66 21.55 0.98
C VAL A 123 -13.88 22.60 -0.11
N PRO A 124 -12.88 22.82 -0.99
CA PRO A 124 -13.00 23.83 -2.03
C PRO A 124 -14.09 23.43 -3.04
N VAL A 125 -14.89 24.41 -3.46
CA VAL A 125 -15.93 24.21 -4.49
C VAL A 125 -15.31 23.82 -5.84
N VAL A 126 -14.10 24.32 -6.13
CA VAL A 126 -13.36 24.05 -7.36
C VAL A 126 -11.96 23.52 -7.01
N THR A 127 -11.66 22.32 -7.47
CA THR A 127 -10.33 21.71 -7.34
C THR A 127 -9.30 22.46 -8.18
N ARG A 128 -8.13 22.70 -7.59
CA ARG A 128 -6.99 23.43 -8.18
C ARG A 128 -5.72 22.64 -7.88
N LEU A 129 -4.66 22.92 -8.66
CA LEU A 129 -3.36 22.24 -8.50
C LEU A 129 -2.72 22.46 -7.11
N GLU A 130 -3.04 23.57 -6.44
CA GLU A 130 -2.58 23.86 -5.08
C GLU A 130 -3.13 22.89 -4.02
N HIS A 131 -4.24 22.22 -4.32
CA HIS A 131 -4.84 21.20 -3.45
C HIS A 131 -4.26 19.79 -3.68
N MET A 132 -3.37 19.63 -4.67
CA MET A 132 -2.78 18.35 -5.08
C MET A 132 -1.40 18.16 -4.46
N ILE A 133 -0.97 16.90 -4.33
CA ILE A 133 0.30 16.57 -3.67
C ILE A 133 1.46 16.85 -4.65
N PRO A 134 2.42 17.72 -4.30
CA PRO A 134 3.58 17.99 -5.14
C PRO A 134 4.62 16.86 -5.01
N LEU A 135 5.01 16.24 -6.13
CA LEU A 135 6.03 15.18 -6.18
C LEU A 135 7.31 15.63 -6.91
N GLY A 136 7.31 16.80 -7.54
CA GLY A 136 8.43 17.30 -8.34
C GLY A 136 8.63 16.52 -9.65
N GLY A 137 9.79 16.68 -10.28
CA GLY A 137 10.11 15.99 -11.55
C GLY A 137 9.83 16.81 -12.81
N MET A 138 9.82 18.13 -12.69
CA MET A 138 9.77 19.05 -13.85
C MET A 138 11.13 19.20 -14.55
N GLU A 139 12.23 19.05 -13.80
CA GLU A 139 13.60 19.27 -14.29
C GLU A 139 14.36 17.96 -14.51
N LYS A 140 14.13 16.96 -13.66
CA LYS A 140 14.83 15.67 -13.68
C LYS A 140 13.86 14.49 -13.64
N PRO A 141 14.23 13.34 -14.25
CA PRO A 141 13.44 12.12 -14.17
C PRO A 141 13.25 11.63 -12.75
N ARG A 142 12.05 11.14 -12.45
CA ARG A 142 11.68 10.58 -11.13
C ARG A 142 10.81 9.35 -11.29
N LEU A 143 10.94 8.41 -10.38
CA LEU A 143 10.15 7.19 -10.33
C LEU A 143 9.39 7.10 -9.00
N VAL A 144 8.07 7.02 -9.11
CA VAL A 144 7.15 6.82 -7.99
C VAL A 144 6.66 5.39 -8.04
N ILE A 145 6.81 4.65 -6.94
CA ILE A 145 6.36 3.26 -6.83
C ILE A 145 5.19 3.20 -5.87
N GLY A 146 4.09 2.55 -6.27
CA GLY A 146 2.90 2.41 -5.43
C GLY A 146 2.22 1.06 -5.64
N HIS A 147 1.23 0.77 -4.81
CA HIS A 147 0.36 -0.39 -4.97
C HIS A 147 -1.02 0.10 -5.41
N ASN A 148 -1.43 -0.24 -6.63
CA ASN A 148 -2.57 0.42 -7.29
C ASN A 148 -2.35 1.93 -7.47
N VAL A 149 -1.14 2.29 -7.94
CA VAL A 149 -0.66 3.69 -8.02
C VAL A 149 -1.56 4.60 -8.85
N GLY A 150 -2.47 4.06 -9.67
CA GLY A 150 -3.47 4.85 -10.38
C GLY A 150 -4.34 5.69 -9.44
N TYR A 151 -4.64 5.16 -8.25
CA TYR A 151 -5.37 5.87 -7.21
C TYR A 151 -4.57 7.07 -6.67
N ASP A 152 -3.32 6.85 -6.29
CA ASP A 152 -2.42 7.87 -5.73
C ASP A 152 -2.02 8.92 -6.76
N ARG A 153 -1.72 8.46 -7.99
CA ARG A 153 -1.35 9.32 -9.11
C ARG A 153 -2.42 10.35 -9.43
N ALA A 154 -3.69 9.99 -9.28
CA ALA A 154 -4.79 10.94 -9.49
C ALA A 154 -4.80 12.10 -8.49
N ARG A 155 -4.06 11.98 -7.38
CA ARG A 155 -3.92 12.98 -6.31
C ARG A 155 -2.57 13.71 -6.32
N ALA A 156 -1.66 13.31 -7.22
CA ALA A 156 -0.41 14.01 -7.47
C ALA A 156 -0.61 15.24 -8.39
N ARG A 157 0.23 16.27 -8.23
CA ARG A 157 0.14 17.54 -8.98
C ARG A 157 0.66 17.40 -10.41
N GLU A 158 1.80 16.74 -10.58
CA GLU A 158 2.59 16.77 -11.81
C GLU A 158 1.97 16.09 -13.05
N PRO A 159 1.07 15.10 -12.94
CA PRO A 159 0.32 14.59 -14.09
C PRO A 159 -0.63 15.63 -14.72
N TYR A 160 -1.03 16.65 -13.97
CA TYR A 160 -1.98 17.69 -14.40
C TYR A 160 -1.30 18.99 -14.84
N GLU A 161 0.03 19.05 -14.73
CA GLU A 161 0.80 20.22 -15.12
C GLU A 161 0.80 20.39 -16.65
N ARG A 162 0.74 21.64 -17.14
CA ARG A 162 0.70 21.89 -18.60
C ARG A 162 1.98 21.45 -19.30
N ARG A 163 3.11 21.62 -18.62
CA ARG A 163 4.41 21.19 -19.10
C ARG A 163 4.61 19.72 -18.75
N LYS A 164 5.01 18.92 -19.74
CA LYS A 164 5.29 17.50 -19.56
C LYS A 164 6.33 17.29 -18.46
N SER A 165 5.95 16.53 -17.44
CA SER A 165 6.83 16.11 -16.35
C SER A 165 7.62 14.85 -16.72
N ALA A 166 8.81 14.72 -16.15
CA ALA A 166 9.69 13.56 -16.28
C ALA A 166 9.44 12.53 -15.15
N ILE A 167 8.31 12.63 -14.47
CA ILE A 167 7.89 11.65 -13.47
C ILE A 167 7.25 10.43 -14.16
N ARG A 168 7.54 9.23 -13.66
CA ARG A 168 6.90 7.98 -14.05
C ARG A 168 6.41 7.25 -12.81
N PHE A 169 5.37 6.46 -12.99
CA PHE A 169 4.73 5.70 -11.93
C PHE A 169 4.87 4.22 -12.25
N MET A 170 5.32 3.43 -11.28
CA MET A 170 5.36 1.98 -11.33
C MET A 170 4.30 1.43 -10.38
N ASP A 171 3.40 0.63 -10.92
CA ASP A 171 2.35 -0.03 -10.16
C ASP A 171 2.74 -1.46 -9.82
N THR A 172 2.89 -1.73 -8.53
CA THR A 172 3.21 -3.08 -8.04
C THR A 172 2.04 -4.04 -8.18
N MET A 173 0.79 -3.55 -8.18
CA MET A 173 -0.39 -4.39 -8.43
C MET A 173 -0.40 -4.85 -9.89
N SER A 174 -0.24 -3.92 -10.83
CA SER A 174 -0.13 -4.26 -12.26
C SER A 174 1.10 -5.11 -12.59
N MET A 175 2.21 -4.95 -11.87
CA MET A 175 3.42 -5.79 -12.03
C MET A 175 3.20 -7.23 -11.54
N ALA A 176 2.35 -7.44 -10.54
CA ALA A 176 2.02 -8.77 -10.05
C ALA A 176 1.23 -9.59 -11.10
N ILE A 177 0.43 -8.93 -11.95
CA ILE A 177 -0.40 -9.61 -12.97
C ILE A 177 0.43 -10.44 -13.96
N PRO A 178 1.48 -9.94 -14.64
CA PRO A 178 2.28 -10.79 -15.52
C PRO A 178 3.11 -11.86 -14.78
N MET A 179 3.39 -11.68 -13.49
CA MET A 179 4.24 -12.60 -12.70
C MET A 179 3.44 -13.73 -12.05
N PHE A 180 2.27 -13.41 -11.51
CA PHE A 180 1.42 -14.27 -10.68
C PHE A 180 -0.04 -14.30 -11.15
N GLY A 181 -0.35 -13.62 -12.25
CA GLY A 181 -1.71 -13.50 -12.75
C GLY A 181 -2.30 -14.85 -13.12
N MET A 182 -3.55 -15.02 -12.76
CA MET A 182 -4.37 -16.18 -13.07
C MET A 182 -5.38 -15.81 -14.15
N ALA A 183 -5.79 -16.77 -14.95
CA ALA A 183 -6.93 -16.57 -15.85
C ALA A 183 -8.22 -16.42 -15.04
N ASP A 184 -9.21 -15.68 -15.56
CA ASP A 184 -10.45 -15.34 -14.85
C ASP A 184 -11.13 -16.57 -14.19
N HIS A 185 -11.20 -17.70 -14.90
CA HIS A 185 -11.79 -18.94 -14.36
C HIS A 185 -10.97 -19.54 -13.22
N GLN A 186 -9.64 -19.38 -13.22
CA GLN A 186 -8.77 -19.86 -12.16
C GLN A 186 -8.91 -19.00 -10.91
N VAL A 187 -9.08 -17.68 -11.07
CA VAL A 187 -9.33 -16.75 -9.95
C VAL A 187 -10.59 -17.15 -9.20
N VAL A 188 -11.72 -17.35 -9.92
CA VAL A 188 -13.00 -17.74 -9.30
C VAL A 188 -12.88 -19.05 -8.51
N THR A 189 -12.20 -20.05 -9.07
CA THR A 189 -11.97 -21.33 -8.37
C THR A 189 -11.10 -21.13 -7.15
N TYR A 190 -10.00 -20.37 -7.26
CA TYR A 190 -9.06 -20.15 -6.16
C TYR A 190 -9.68 -19.35 -5.02
N GLU A 191 -10.46 -18.29 -5.31
CA GLU A 191 -11.20 -17.53 -4.30
C GLU A 191 -12.25 -18.40 -3.58
N SER A 192 -12.91 -19.30 -4.31
CA SER A 192 -13.86 -20.24 -3.73
C SER A 192 -13.16 -21.23 -2.78
N ASP A 193 -12.02 -21.78 -3.20
CA ASP A 193 -11.22 -22.72 -2.40
C ASP A 193 -10.58 -22.04 -1.17
N ASP A 194 -10.06 -20.82 -1.31
CA ASP A 194 -9.40 -20.08 -0.22
C ASP A 194 -10.40 -19.59 0.83
N SER A 195 -11.61 -19.18 0.40
CA SER A 195 -12.71 -18.87 1.32
C SER A 195 -13.18 -20.10 2.10
N ASP A 196 -13.31 -21.27 1.45
CA ASP A 196 -13.64 -22.54 2.10
C ASP A 196 -12.53 -22.99 3.07
N PHE A 197 -11.26 -22.82 2.70
CA PHE A 197 -10.12 -23.10 3.58
C PHE A 197 -10.10 -22.19 4.82
N THR A 198 -10.36 -20.89 4.65
CA THR A 198 -10.38 -19.92 5.76
C THR A 198 -11.54 -20.20 6.72
N LEU A 199 -12.73 -20.50 6.20
CA LEU A 199 -13.89 -20.87 7.01
C LEU A 199 -13.60 -22.13 7.84
N ARG A 200 -13.06 -23.18 7.23
CA ARG A 200 -12.71 -24.43 7.92
C ARG A 200 -11.68 -24.22 9.04
N ASN A 201 -10.69 -23.36 8.83
CA ASN A 201 -9.70 -23.05 9.86
C ASN A 201 -10.27 -22.22 11.02
N ASN A 202 -11.15 -21.26 10.72
CA ASN A 202 -11.81 -20.47 11.76
C ASN A 202 -12.76 -21.32 12.61
N ASP A 203 -13.48 -22.28 12.01
CA ASP A 203 -14.34 -23.20 12.75
C ASP A 203 -13.53 -24.11 13.68
N ARG A 204 -12.43 -24.68 13.18
CA ARG A 204 -11.51 -25.51 13.97
C ARG A 204 -10.93 -24.77 15.17
N THR A 205 -10.42 -23.56 14.95
CA THR A 205 -9.84 -22.73 16.03
C THR A 205 -10.91 -22.33 17.06
N SER A 206 -12.14 -22.01 16.64
CA SER A 206 -13.25 -21.74 17.55
C SER A 206 -13.59 -22.97 18.42
N GLU A 207 -13.58 -24.17 17.84
CA GLU A 207 -13.90 -25.41 18.54
C GLU A 207 -12.80 -25.79 19.55
N GLU A 208 -11.53 -25.66 19.17
CA GLU A 208 -10.37 -25.82 20.06
C GLU A 208 -10.40 -24.83 21.23
N THR A 209 -10.78 -23.57 20.98
CA THR A 209 -10.87 -22.53 22.03
C THR A 209 -12.04 -22.79 23.00
N LYS A 210 -13.19 -23.27 22.49
CA LYS A 210 -14.34 -23.68 23.32
C LYS A 210 -13.99 -24.88 24.20
N GLU A 211 -13.27 -25.86 23.64
CA GLU A 211 -12.84 -27.04 24.38
C GLU A 211 -11.82 -26.69 25.47
N ALA A 212 -10.84 -25.83 25.17
CA ALA A 212 -9.88 -25.33 26.14
C ALA A 212 -10.55 -24.54 27.28
N GLY A 213 -11.47 -23.63 26.95
CA GLY A 213 -12.24 -22.87 27.95
C GLY A 213 -13.10 -23.75 28.84
N ALA A 214 -13.76 -24.77 28.27
CA ALA A 214 -14.55 -25.74 29.02
C ALA A 214 -13.67 -26.56 29.98
N ARG A 215 -12.48 -27.00 29.54
CA ARG A 215 -11.54 -27.74 30.39
C ARG A 215 -11.05 -26.90 31.58
N VAL A 216 -10.72 -25.63 31.35
CA VAL A 216 -10.30 -24.70 32.42
C VAL A 216 -11.42 -24.47 33.43
N LEU A 217 -12.66 -24.26 32.97
CA LEU A 217 -13.82 -24.11 33.85
C LEU A 217 -14.09 -25.36 34.69
N ILE A 218 -13.99 -26.55 34.09
CA ILE A 218 -14.16 -27.82 34.81
C ILE A 218 -13.07 -28.00 35.87
N GLU A 219 -11.82 -27.68 35.55
CA GLU A 219 -10.70 -27.80 36.50
C GLU A 219 -10.82 -26.79 37.65
N ALA A 220 -11.19 -25.55 37.35
CA ALA A 220 -11.44 -24.53 38.37
C ALA A 220 -12.60 -24.92 39.29
N ALA A 221 -13.71 -25.42 38.73
CA ALA A 221 -14.85 -25.90 39.51
C ALA A 221 -14.48 -27.10 40.40
N ARG A 222 -13.65 -28.02 39.89
CA ARG A 222 -13.14 -29.16 40.68
C ARG A 222 -12.26 -28.70 41.84
N LYS A 223 -11.39 -27.72 41.62
CA LYS A 223 -10.53 -27.14 42.67
C LYS A 223 -11.35 -26.45 43.76
N VAL A 224 -12.34 -25.63 43.37
CA VAL A 224 -13.26 -24.98 44.32
C VAL A 224 -14.05 -26.03 45.12
N LEU A 225 -14.48 -27.13 44.49
CA LEU A 225 -15.18 -28.21 45.19
C LEU A 225 -14.30 -28.95 46.20
N ASP A 226 -13.02 -29.13 45.90
CA ASP A 226 -12.05 -29.73 46.83
C ASP A 226 -11.70 -28.77 47.99
N ASP A 227 -11.60 -27.47 47.73
CA ASP A 227 -11.36 -26.43 48.73
C ASP A 227 -12.58 -26.18 49.65
N LEU A 228 -13.79 -26.54 49.19
CA LEU A 228 -15.04 -26.42 49.95
C LEU A 228 -15.37 -27.64 50.82
N LYS A 229 -14.52 -28.68 50.86
CA LYS A 229 -14.70 -29.78 51.82
C LYS A 229 -14.46 -29.23 53.23
N PRO A 230 -15.48 -29.20 54.11
CA PRO A 230 -15.35 -28.55 55.41
C PRO A 230 -14.40 -29.33 56.32
N ASP A 231 -13.44 -28.62 56.91
CA ASP A 231 -12.68 -29.10 58.07
C ASP A 231 -13.59 -29.04 59.31
N GLU A 232 -13.48 -30.04 60.19
CA GLU A 232 -14.51 -30.43 61.17
C GLU A 232 -14.71 -29.44 62.33
N ASN A 233 -14.03 -28.30 62.34
CA ASN A 233 -14.23 -27.22 63.32
C ASN A 233 -13.76 -25.88 62.75
N ASP A 234 -14.71 -25.05 62.32
CA ASP A 234 -14.87 -23.61 62.67
C ASP A 234 -15.59 -22.84 61.55
N GLY A 235 -16.21 -21.73 61.94
CA GLY A 235 -17.32 -21.05 61.28
C GLY A 235 -17.14 -20.62 59.81
N VAL A 236 -18.29 -20.66 59.13
CA VAL A 236 -18.58 -20.17 57.77
C VAL A 236 -17.81 -18.88 57.44
N LYS A 237 -16.90 -18.94 56.45
CA LYS A 237 -16.27 -17.76 55.86
C LYS A 237 -17.23 -17.09 54.85
N PRO A 238 -17.48 -15.78 54.96
CA PRO A 238 -18.36 -15.05 54.07
C PRO A 238 -17.57 -14.47 52.89
N ASP A 239 -17.69 -15.09 51.71
CA ASP A 239 -17.84 -14.42 50.40
C ASP A 239 -17.99 -15.52 49.34
N ALA A 240 -19.23 -15.86 48.99
CA ALA A 240 -19.53 -16.84 47.96
C ALA A 240 -19.39 -16.27 46.53
N TRP A 241 -19.03 -15.00 46.37
CA TRP A 241 -19.03 -14.29 45.10
C TRP A 241 -17.69 -13.66 44.71
N PHE A 242 -16.64 -13.84 45.52
CA PHE A 242 -15.23 -13.49 45.21
C PHE A 242 -15.03 -12.05 44.72
N PHE A 243 -15.78 -11.09 45.27
CA PHE A 243 -15.68 -9.68 44.87
C PHE A 243 -14.44 -8.98 45.44
N ASP A 244 -13.87 -9.51 46.52
CA ASP A 244 -12.65 -8.96 47.15
C ASP A 244 -11.35 -9.64 46.68
N VAL A 245 -11.41 -10.50 45.65
CA VAL A 245 -10.20 -11.07 45.03
C VAL A 245 -9.58 -10.04 44.09
N ASP A 246 -8.35 -9.63 44.37
CA ASP A 246 -7.56 -8.80 43.47
C ASP A 246 -7.04 -9.63 42.28
N TRP A 247 -7.66 -9.44 41.13
CA TRP A 247 -7.31 -10.11 39.87
C TRP A 247 -6.05 -9.54 39.20
N SER A 248 -5.40 -8.53 39.80
CA SER A 248 -4.25 -7.85 39.21
C SER A 248 -2.89 -8.51 39.50
N PHE A 249 -2.87 -9.75 40.00
CA PHE A 249 -1.61 -10.47 40.24
C PHE A 249 -0.90 -10.85 38.93
N LYS A 250 -0.11 -9.92 38.40
CA LYS A 250 1.01 -10.21 37.49
C LYS A 250 2.20 -10.58 38.35
N ASN A 251 2.56 -11.86 38.41
CA ASN A 251 3.93 -12.22 38.76
C ASN A 251 4.46 -13.22 37.74
N GLY A 252 5.64 -12.90 37.25
CA GLY A 252 6.22 -13.47 36.06
C GLY A 252 6.52 -14.95 36.17
N SER A 253 6.18 -15.67 35.12
CA SER A 253 7.05 -16.68 34.53
C SER A 253 6.56 -16.95 33.11
N GLU A 254 7.51 -16.85 32.19
CA GLU A 254 7.52 -17.21 30.76
C GLU A 254 6.32 -17.97 30.20
N TYR A 255 5.83 -17.46 29.07
CA TYR A 255 5.11 -18.29 28.10
C TYR A 255 6.11 -19.27 27.45
N PRO A 256 5.81 -20.58 27.39
CA PRO A 256 6.36 -21.45 26.37
C PRO A 256 5.31 -21.72 25.29
N GLU A 257 5.68 -21.36 24.06
CA GLU A 257 5.17 -21.72 22.71
C GLU A 257 3.68 -22.04 22.49
#